data_AF-A0A953TEB8-F1
#
_entry.id   AF-A0A953TEB8-F1
#
_cell.length_a   1.000
_cell.length_b   1.000
_cell.length_c   1.000
_cell.angle_alpha   90.00
_cell.angle_beta   90.00
_cell.angle_gamma   90.00
#
_symmetry.space_group_name_H-M   'P 1'
#
loop_
_entity.id
_entity.type
_entity.pdbx_description
1 polymer ?
#
loop_
_entity_poly.entity_id
_entity_poly.type
_entity_poly.pdbx_seq_one_letter_code
_entity_poly.pdbx_strand_id
1 'polypeptide(L)'
;MGQEIELLEQYGLVTDEDSLRINDFTPKKLSKLYESLFSSVFEKQLETPAVRDSESIDPFTFTASASLRADSTCEEYSCRLKKLDFLGRYTALYANKVMLPLSLSNPDVALPIPWLAKRTLAKSALTLLRLRPLIDAGLVVPVVTRSAHCEHTFDWVNQMVAAVHNAAERAARHFQGAFRIDYQLPAQSPTGHSTLYIEGPDELIEHGYLAGLFDEPSGWRQKSWRFNRVGKVELRGQRKVGILYKYIFEKIADDTTFYLAFGRQHSARYLSDRPGETFLLDALTDDEEVAANNQSLHASLTHLLPLLGDLPIATLLRIRREERDSFIRYRAAVQQLLENILRKKKRVAKREIQELYKENIEPELLHMRSELKQERRRQTRRIVGGVASLAASVAMGVFGGPIPVLANAAITGASAMVGGRLLAKAAEEVCEHGSNLSAKNDFYFLLRVAQEAEMA
;
A
#
# COMPACT_ATOMS: atom_id res chain seq x y z
N MET A 1 18.31 10.56 2.86
CA MET A 1 17.95 9.52 3.84
C MET A 1 16.82 10.11 4.69
N GLY A 2 15.82 9.31 5.07
CA GLY A 2 14.70 9.82 5.86
C GLY A 2 15.12 10.18 7.29
N GLN A 3 15.19 11.47 7.63
CA GLN A 3 15.51 11.96 8.98
C GLN A 3 14.63 11.32 10.07
N GLU A 4 13.40 10.95 9.70
CA GLU A 4 12.43 10.28 10.56
C GLU A 4 12.88 8.87 10.96
N ILE A 5 13.58 8.17 10.05
CA ILE A 5 14.10 6.82 10.28
C ILE A 5 15.36 6.88 11.15
N GLU A 6 16.25 7.84 10.88
CA GLU A 6 17.42 8.09 11.72
C GLU A 6 17.02 8.41 13.17
N LEU A 7 15.92 9.16 13.37
CA LEU A 7 15.35 9.39 14.69
C LEU A 7 14.89 8.09 15.37
N LEU A 8 14.29 7.14 14.65
CA LEU A 8 13.91 5.83 15.22
C LEU A 8 15.15 5.02 15.62
N GLU A 9 16.19 5.02 14.78
CA GLU A 9 17.44 4.29 15.01
C GLU A 9 18.18 4.80 16.26
N GLN A 10 18.19 6.12 16.49
CA GLN A 10 18.77 6.72 17.70
C GLN A 10 18.12 6.20 18.99
N TYR A 11 16.87 5.72 18.91
CA TYR A 11 16.14 5.14 20.05
C TYR A 11 16.23 3.61 20.10
N GLY A 12 17.01 3.01 19.19
CA GLY A 12 17.26 1.57 19.07
C GLY A 12 16.21 0.80 18.29
N LEU A 13 15.46 1.48 17.39
CA LEU A 13 14.44 0.90 16.53
C LEU A 13 14.97 0.84 15.10
N VAL A 14 15.36 -0.35 14.63
CA VAL A 14 16.05 -0.54 13.34
C VAL A 14 15.23 -1.40 12.39
N THR A 15 14.55 -2.44 12.91
CA THR A 15 13.67 -3.31 12.13
C THR A 15 12.20 -3.03 12.41
N ASP A 16 11.32 -3.46 11.51
CA ASP A 16 9.86 -3.36 11.71
C ASP A 16 9.41 -4.01 13.03
N GLU A 17 9.98 -5.15 13.41
CA GLU A 17 9.73 -5.84 14.68
C GLU A 17 10.08 -4.99 15.92
N ASP A 18 11.08 -4.11 15.83
CA ASP A 18 11.46 -3.24 16.94
C ASP A 18 10.33 -2.29 17.36
N SER A 19 9.36 -2.01 16.46
CA SER A 19 8.19 -1.19 16.78
C SER A 19 7.40 -1.70 17.99
N LEU A 20 7.45 -3.01 18.28
CA LEU A 20 6.79 -3.63 19.44
C LEU A 20 7.43 -3.22 20.78
N ARG A 21 8.73 -2.88 20.77
CA ARG A 21 9.51 -2.48 21.95
C ARG A 21 9.12 -1.10 22.48
N ILE A 22 8.34 -0.32 21.73
CA ILE A 22 7.80 0.97 22.19
C ILE A 22 6.89 0.78 23.42
N ASN A 23 6.27 -0.39 23.58
CA ASN A 23 5.49 -0.70 24.76
C ASN A 23 6.31 -0.65 26.06
N ASP A 24 7.61 -0.90 25.98
CA ASP A 24 8.54 -0.92 27.11
C ASP A 24 9.21 0.45 27.36
N PHE A 25 8.88 1.47 26.56
CA PHE A 25 9.51 2.78 26.71
C PHE A 25 9.04 3.45 28.01
N THR A 26 10.00 4.09 28.69
CA THR A 26 9.70 4.98 29.82
C THR A 26 8.90 6.20 29.32
N PRO A 27 8.06 6.83 30.16
CA PRO A 27 7.28 8.01 29.75
C PRO A 27 8.15 9.11 29.14
N LYS A 28 9.32 9.39 29.74
CA LYS A 28 10.27 10.38 29.23
C LYS A 28 10.81 10.03 27.84
N LYS A 29 11.17 8.75 27.62
CA LYS A 29 11.67 8.28 26.31
C LYS A 29 10.56 8.34 25.26
N LEU A 30 9.34 7.95 25.63
CA LEU A 30 8.16 8.00 24.78
C LEU A 30 7.85 9.43 24.33
N SER A 31 7.69 10.37 25.26
CA SER A 31 7.36 11.77 24.94
C SER A 31 8.40 12.39 24.02
N LYS A 32 9.69 12.23 24.35
CA LYS A 32 10.76 12.83 23.55
C LYS A 32 10.79 12.28 22.11
N LEU A 33 10.65 10.97 21.93
CA LEU A 33 10.61 10.38 20.58
C LEU A 33 9.35 10.83 19.83
N TYR A 34 8.19 10.83 20.50
CA TYR A 34 6.92 11.21 19.89
C TYR A 34 6.96 12.65 19.35
N GLU A 35 7.39 13.60 20.17
CA GLU A 35 7.51 15.01 19.80
C GLU A 35 8.52 15.21 18.67
N SER A 36 9.69 14.58 18.78
CA SER A 36 10.76 14.70 17.77
C SER A 36 10.32 14.14 16.43
N LEU A 37 9.67 12.97 16.43
CA LEU A 37 9.19 12.32 15.22
C LEU A 37 8.05 13.10 14.58
N PHE A 38 7.06 13.54 15.39
CA PHE A 38 5.96 14.37 14.90
C PHE A 38 6.47 15.67 14.26
N SER A 39 7.37 16.37 14.95
CA SER A 39 7.90 17.65 14.45
C SER A 39 8.70 17.47 13.18
N SER A 40 9.59 16.46 13.12
CA SER A 40 10.38 16.16 11.93
C SER A 40 9.51 15.84 10.70
N VAL A 41 8.47 15.01 10.87
CA VAL A 41 7.53 14.70 9.78
C VAL A 41 6.75 15.94 9.36
N PHE A 42 6.26 16.71 10.33
CA PHE A 42 5.41 17.88 10.05
C PHE A 42 6.20 19.02 9.38
N GLU A 43 7.41 19.32 9.84
CA GLU A 43 8.27 20.34 9.22
C GLU A 43 8.55 20.03 7.75
N LYS A 44 8.93 18.80 7.44
CA LYS A 44 9.15 18.34 6.06
C LYS A 44 7.87 18.35 5.21
N GLN A 45 6.73 18.09 5.84
CA GLN A 45 5.44 18.22 5.17
C GLN A 45 5.17 19.69 4.77
N LEU A 46 5.55 20.67 5.60
CA LEU A 46 5.41 22.10 5.28
C LEU A 46 6.38 22.57 4.19
N GLU A 47 7.57 21.98 4.13
CA GLU A 47 8.55 22.25 3.09
C GLU A 47 8.15 21.69 1.72
N THR A 48 7.21 20.74 1.69
CA THR A 48 6.74 20.16 0.44
C THR A 48 5.89 21.20 -0.31
N PRO A 49 6.34 21.70 -1.47
CA PRO A 49 5.59 22.73 -2.18
C PRO A 49 4.25 22.17 -2.70
N ALA A 50 3.19 22.95 -2.54
CA ALA A 50 1.93 22.70 -3.21
C ALA A 50 2.12 22.85 -4.73
N VAL A 51 1.53 21.95 -5.50
CA VAL A 51 1.55 22.04 -6.97
C VAL A 51 0.40 22.98 -7.35
N ARG A 52 0.69 24.28 -7.44
CA ARG A 52 -0.36 25.31 -7.59
C ARG A 52 -0.95 25.46 -9.00
N ASP A 53 -0.41 24.80 -10.02
CA ASP A 53 -0.76 25.10 -11.43
C ASP A 53 -0.77 23.88 -12.39
N SER A 54 -0.99 22.64 -11.93
CA SER A 54 -1.23 21.54 -12.90
C SER A 54 -2.72 21.41 -13.21
N GLU A 55 -3.13 21.77 -14.43
CA GLU A 55 -4.49 21.53 -14.93
C GLU A 55 -4.91 20.05 -14.87
N SER A 56 -3.95 19.13 -14.71
CA SER A 56 -4.19 17.70 -14.58
C SER A 56 -3.60 17.11 -13.29
N ILE A 57 -4.37 16.23 -12.65
CA ILE A 57 -3.93 15.40 -11.53
C ILE A 57 -2.95 14.35 -12.05
N ASP A 58 -1.76 14.23 -11.44
CA ASP A 58 -0.81 13.16 -11.79
C ASP A 58 -1.48 11.79 -11.57
N PRO A 59 -1.64 10.96 -12.61
CA PRO A 59 -2.31 9.67 -12.49
C PRO A 59 -1.60 8.68 -11.56
N PHE A 60 -0.37 8.97 -11.14
CA PHE A 60 0.47 8.09 -10.35
C PHE A 60 1.01 8.72 -9.06
N THR A 61 0.50 9.87 -8.67
CA THR A 61 0.73 10.42 -7.33
C THR A 61 -0.50 10.16 -6.47
N PHE A 62 -0.30 9.59 -5.28
CA PHE A 62 -1.38 9.10 -4.44
C PHE A 62 -1.31 9.60 -3.00
N THR A 63 -2.46 9.67 -2.34
CA THR A 63 -2.60 9.70 -0.88
C THR A 63 -3.17 8.37 -0.44
N ALA A 64 -2.45 7.63 0.41
CA ALA A 64 -2.88 6.33 0.88
C ALA A 64 -4.00 6.46 1.92
N SER A 65 -5.09 5.70 1.75
CA SER A 65 -6.17 5.59 2.73
C SER A 65 -5.72 4.92 4.04
N ALA A 66 -6.51 5.09 5.10
CA ALA A 66 -6.34 4.42 6.38
C ALA A 66 -6.15 2.90 6.21
N SER A 67 -6.99 2.25 5.41
CA SER A 67 -6.87 0.83 5.11
C SER A 67 -5.55 0.44 4.47
N LEU A 68 -5.12 1.11 3.40
CA LEU A 68 -3.90 0.72 2.70
C LEU A 68 -2.63 0.95 3.51
N ARG A 69 -2.62 1.97 4.37
CA ARG A 69 -1.47 2.28 5.23
C ARG A 69 -1.48 1.56 6.58
N ALA A 70 -2.32 0.53 6.71
CA ALA A 70 -2.48 -0.27 7.92
C ALA A 70 -2.93 0.55 9.16
N ASP A 71 -3.73 1.59 8.95
CA ASP A 71 -4.32 2.44 9.99
C ASP A 71 -5.85 2.26 10.09
N SER A 72 -6.30 1.03 9.86
CA SER A 72 -7.70 0.63 9.78
C SER A 72 -8.17 -0.17 11.00
N THR A 73 -9.32 -0.82 10.88
CA THR A 73 -10.02 -1.49 11.99
C THR A 73 -9.24 -2.70 12.54
N CYS A 74 -8.46 -3.43 11.73
CA CYS A 74 -7.68 -4.57 12.23
C CYS A 74 -6.30 -4.13 12.74
N GLU A 75 -6.05 -4.27 14.04
CA GLU A 75 -4.76 -3.91 14.65
C GLU A 75 -3.74 -5.07 14.67
N GLU A 76 -4.10 -6.25 14.15
CA GLU A 76 -3.25 -7.45 14.13
C GLU A 76 -1.94 -7.21 13.35
N TYR A 77 -0.80 -7.51 13.97
CA TYR A 77 0.53 -7.21 13.42
C TYR A 77 0.73 -7.80 12.02
N SER A 78 0.36 -9.07 11.84
CA SER A 78 0.48 -9.75 10.55
C SER A 78 -0.44 -9.16 9.47
N CYS A 79 -1.62 -8.66 9.83
CA CYS A 79 -2.53 -7.97 8.90
C CYS A 79 -1.92 -6.63 8.45
N ARG A 80 -1.35 -5.88 9.39
CA ARG A 80 -0.67 -4.61 9.12
C ARG A 80 0.51 -4.80 8.17
N LEU A 81 1.35 -5.80 8.42
CA LEU A 81 2.49 -6.10 7.55
C LEU A 81 2.04 -6.40 6.11
N LYS A 82 1.01 -7.24 5.94
CA LYS A 82 0.48 -7.56 4.60
C LYS A 82 0.01 -6.31 3.84
N LYS A 83 -0.64 -5.37 4.53
CA LYS A 83 -1.08 -4.11 3.94
C LYS A 83 0.08 -3.20 3.56
N LEU A 84 1.08 -3.08 4.43
CA LEU A 84 2.28 -2.31 4.13
C LEU A 84 3.07 -2.92 2.98
N ASP A 85 3.19 -4.24 2.91
CA ASP A 85 3.82 -4.94 1.79
C ASP A 85 3.06 -4.74 0.49
N PHE A 86 1.74 -4.83 0.54
CA PHE A 86 0.88 -4.53 -0.60
C PHE A 86 1.09 -3.10 -1.10
N LEU A 87 0.97 -2.11 -0.21
CA LEU A 87 1.16 -0.71 -0.54
C LEU A 87 2.58 -0.46 -1.06
N GLY A 88 3.58 -1.09 -0.47
CA GLY A 88 4.98 -0.94 -0.85
C GLY A 88 5.26 -1.47 -2.26
N ARG A 89 4.75 -2.67 -2.58
CA ARG A 89 4.86 -3.25 -3.92
C ARG A 89 4.08 -2.43 -4.95
N TYR A 90 2.86 -2.01 -4.62
CA TYR A 90 2.08 -1.11 -5.47
C TYR A 90 2.86 0.18 -5.78
N THR A 91 3.46 0.78 -4.76
CA THR A 91 4.25 2.01 -4.89
C THR A 91 5.45 1.80 -5.80
N ALA A 92 6.19 0.70 -5.61
CA ALA A 92 7.35 0.36 -6.43
C ALA A 92 6.98 0.19 -7.92
N LEU A 93 5.81 -0.39 -8.22
CA LEU A 93 5.39 -0.73 -9.57
C LEU A 93 4.67 0.39 -10.32
N TYR A 94 3.98 1.27 -9.60
CA TYR A 94 3.04 2.20 -10.24
C TYR A 94 3.29 3.65 -9.88
N ALA A 95 3.65 3.94 -8.63
CA ALA A 95 3.61 5.29 -8.13
C ALA A 95 4.84 6.11 -8.52
N ASN A 96 4.62 7.38 -8.80
CA ASN A 96 5.64 8.43 -8.74
C ASN A 96 5.91 8.80 -7.28
N LYS A 97 4.82 8.99 -6.53
CA LYS A 97 4.86 9.47 -5.14
C LYS A 97 3.62 9.00 -4.40
N VAL A 98 3.78 8.57 -3.16
CA VAL A 98 2.69 8.24 -2.24
C VAL A 98 2.85 9.07 -0.97
N MET A 99 1.90 9.96 -0.73
CA MET A 99 1.72 10.61 0.56
C MET A 99 1.15 9.57 1.51
N LEU A 100 1.83 9.41 2.63
CA LEU A 100 1.56 8.36 3.59
C LEU A 100 1.23 8.98 4.96
N PRO A 101 -0.06 9.23 5.25
CA PRO A 101 -0.43 9.76 6.55
C PRO A 101 -0.12 8.75 7.65
N LEU A 102 0.75 9.12 8.58
CA LEU A 102 1.09 8.32 9.74
C LEU A 102 -0.04 8.38 10.77
N SER A 103 -0.14 7.37 11.63
CA SER A 103 -1.05 7.37 12.77
C SER A 103 -0.66 8.38 13.87
N LEU A 104 0.34 9.25 13.64
CA LEU A 104 0.81 10.25 14.60
C LEU A 104 -0.18 11.42 14.68
N SER A 105 -0.70 11.65 15.87
CA SER A 105 -1.55 12.80 16.19
C SER A 105 -0.73 13.92 16.83
N ASN A 106 -1.35 15.09 17.06
CA ASN A 106 -0.69 16.17 17.80
C ASN A 106 -0.20 15.65 19.18
N PRO A 107 1.07 15.88 19.56
CA PRO A 107 1.60 15.54 20.88
C PRO A 107 0.71 16.01 22.05
N ASP A 108 0.11 17.21 21.95
CA ASP A 108 -0.77 17.77 22.99
C ASP A 108 -2.02 16.92 23.25
N VAL A 109 -2.45 16.14 22.25
CA VAL A 109 -3.62 15.25 22.33
C VAL A 109 -3.20 13.84 22.73
N ALA A 110 -2.12 13.32 22.16
CA ALA A 110 -1.72 11.93 22.35
C ALA A 110 -0.96 11.68 23.66
N LEU A 111 -0.02 12.56 24.04
CA LEU A 111 0.85 12.36 25.21
C LEU A 111 0.12 12.33 26.56
N PRO A 112 -0.97 13.09 26.79
CA PRO A 112 -1.77 12.94 28.00
C PRO A 112 -2.40 11.54 28.16
N ILE A 113 -2.45 10.74 27.09
CA ILE A 113 -3.05 9.40 27.06
C ILE A 113 -1.94 8.38 26.71
N PRO A 114 -1.18 7.85 27.68
CA PRO A 114 0.03 7.07 27.42
C PRO A 114 -0.16 5.85 26.51
N TRP A 115 -1.27 5.12 26.65
CA TRP A 115 -1.58 4.00 25.77
C TRP A 115 -1.78 4.45 24.31
N LEU A 116 -2.45 5.59 24.09
CA LEU A 116 -2.66 6.14 22.75
C LEU A 116 -1.33 6.59 22.13
N ALA A 117 -0.48 7.27 22.89
CA ALA A 117 0.86 7.67 22.44
C ALA A 117 1.71 6.45 22.06
N LYS A 118 1.77 5.42 22.92
CA LYS A 118 2.49 4.16 22.62
C LYS A 118 1.94 3.49 21.36
N ARG A 119 0.62 3.36 21.27
CA ARG A 119 -0.06 2.71 20.13
C ARG A 119 0.23 3.45 18.84
N THR A 120 -0.01 4.76 18.78
CA THR A 120 0.18 5.55 17.55
C THR A 120 1.63 5.64 17.13
N LEU A 121 2.57 5.71 18.09
CA LEU A 121 4.00 5.69 17.81
C LEU A 121 4.46 4.32 17.29
N ALA A 122 4.02 3.22 17.90
CA ALA A 122 4.35 1.87 17.45
C ALA A 122 3.85 1.62 16.03
N LYS A 123 2.59 2.00 15.75
CA LYS A 123 2.01 1.94 14.41
C LYS A 123 2.84 2.71 13.38
N SER A 124 3.26 3.92 13.73
CA SER A 124 4.01 4.79 12.82
C SER A 124 5.45 4.32 12.62
N ALA A 125 6.11 3.84 13.68
CA ALA A 125 7.45 3.24 13.60
C ALA A 125 7.45 1.99 12.71
N LEU A 126 6.48 1.09 12.88
CA LEU A 126 6.29 -0.07 12.02
C LEU A 126 6.20 0.34 10.55
N THR A 127 5.33 1.31 10.25
CA THR A 127 5.11 1.81 8.89
C THR A 127 6.39 2.41 8.29
N LEU A 128 7.09 3.27 9.04
CA LEU A 128 8.33 3.91 8.59
C LEU A 128 9.46 2.90 8.33
N LEU A 129 9.64 1.94 9.25
CA LEU A 129 10.71 0.95 9.15
C LEU A 129 10.42 -0.06 8.03
N ARG A 130 9.16 -0.52 7.89
CA ARG A 130 8.77 -1.47 6.84
C ARG A 130 8.90 -0.86 5.44
N LEU A 131 8.54 0.42 5.28
CA LEU A 131 8.56 1.12 3.99
C LEU A 131 9.86 1.91 3.75
N ARG A 132 10.88 1.75 4.60
CA ARG A 132 12.18 2.43 4.49
C ARG A 132 12.75 2.47 3.07
N PRO A 133 12.82 1.36 2.31
CA PRO A 133 13.41 1.39 0.97
C PRO A 133 12.72 2.38 0.02
N LEU A 134 11.40 2.59 0.20
CA LEU A 134 10.61 3.50 -0.62
C LEU A 134 10.71 4.95 -0.14
N ILE A 135 10.83 5.14 1.18
CA ILE A 135 11.08 6.46 1.78
C ILE A 135 12.45 6.98 1.35
N ASP A 136 13.49 6.14 1.44
CA ASP A 136 14.85 6.48 1.01
C ASP A 136 14.93 6.72 -0.51
N ALA A 137 14.08 6.03 -1.29
CA ALA A 137 13.95 6.28 -2.73
C ALA A 137 13.10 7.52 -3.09
N GLY A 138 12.50 8.21 -2.10
CA GLY A 138 11.63 9.37 -2.32
C GLY A 138 10.27 9.05 -2.93
N LEU A 139 9.89 7.77 -3.01
CA LEU A 139 8.59 7.33 -3.57
C LEU A 139 7.48 7.36 -2.51
N VAL A 140 7.83 7.20 -1.23
CA VAL A 140 6.90 7.37 -0.11
C VAL A 140 7.30 8.60 0.68
N VAL A 141 6.33 9.49 0.90
CA VAL A 141 6.52 10.69 1.72
C VAL A 141 5.61 10.58 2.94
N PRO A 142 6.18 10.28 4.12
CA PRO A 142 5.44 10.32 5.38
C PRO A 142 4.88 11.72 5.63
N VAL A 143 3.63 11.78 6.06
CA VAL A 143 2.95 13.03 6.47
C VAL A 143 2.18 12.78 7.76
N VAL A 144 1.81 13.83 8.48
CA VAL A 144 0.84 13.74 9.58
C VAL A 144 -0.50 14.24 9.08
N THR A 145 -1.60 13.77 9.67
CA THR A 145 -2.96 14.23 9.33
C THR A 145 -3.25 15.61 9.91
N ARG A 146 -2.38 16.58 9.58
CA ARG A 146 -2.45 17.98 9.96
C ARG A 146 -2.05 18.79 8.73
N SER A 147 -2.86 19.77 8.36
CA SER A 147 -2.56 20.70 7.28
C SER A 147 -2.28 22.08 7.85
N ALA A 148 -1.34 22.81 7.24
CA ALA A 148 -1.15 24.22 7.51
C ALA A 148 -1.98 25.03 6.52
N HIS A 149 -2.69 26.01 7.07
CA HIS A 149 -3.58 26.90 6.33
C HIS A 149 -3.26 28.33 6.72
N CYS A 150 -3.37 29.26 5.77
CA CYS A 150 -3.30 30.66 6.14
C CYS A 150 -4.57 31.03 6.92
N GLU A 151 -4.47 32.08 7.74
CA GLU A 151 -5.60 32.58 8.54
C GLU A 151 -6.85 32.84 7.69
N HIS A 152 -6.67 33.27 6.43
CA HIS A 152 -7.76 33.55 5.49
C HIS A 152 -8.57 32.32 5.06
N THR A 153 -8.00 31.12 5.09
CA THR A 153 -8.71 29.88 4.72
C THR A 153 -9.19 29.09 5.94
N PHE A 154 -8.89 29.54 7.16
CA PHE A 154 -9.16 28.80 8.39
C PHE A 154 -10.65 28.51 8.57
N ASP A 155 -11.51 29.52 8.39
CA ASP A 155 -12.96 29.37 8.52
C ASP A 155 -13.53 28.43 7.46
N TRP A 156 -13.06 28.54 6.22
CA TRP A 156 -13.47 27.65 5.14
C TRP A 156 -13.09 26.20 5.43
N VAL A 157 -11.87 25.94 5.90
CA VAL A 157 -11.41 24.60 6.28
C VAL A 157 -12.26 24.05 7.43
N ASN A 158 -12.53 24.84 8.47
CA ASN A 158 -13.37 24.40 9.59
C ASN A 158 -14.80 24.07 9.15
N GLN A 159 -15.37 24.86 8.24
CA GLN A 159 -16.68 24.57 7.66
C GLN A 159 -16.67 23.29 6.82
N MET A 160 -15.62 23.08 6.02
CA MET A 160 -15.43 21.85 5.26
C MET A 160 -15.33 20.63 6.18
N VAL A 161 -14.48 20.69 7.21
CA VAL A 161 -14.35 19.63 8.23
C VAL A 161 -15.71 19.35 8.86
N ALA A 162 -16.40 20.37 9.37
CA ALA A 162 -17.73 20.19 9.96
C ALA A 162 -18.73 19.56 8.99
N ALA A 163 -18.74 19.97 7.71
CA ALA A 163 -19.61 19.40 6.69
C ALA A 163 -19.34 17.91 6.44
N VAL A 164 -18.06 17.52 6.33
CA VAL A 164 -17.66 16.11 6.13
C VAL A 164 -18.03 15.27 7.34
N HIS A 165 -17.73 15.73 8.56
CA HIS A 165 -18.07 14.99 9.78
C HIS A 165 -19.59 14.87 9.98
N ASN A 166 -20.37 15.91 9.66
CA ASN A 166 -21.83 15.83 9.66
C ASN A 166 -22.36 14.83 8.60
N ALA A 167 -21.72 14.75 7.43
CA ALA A 167 -22.05 13.73 6.43
C ALA A 167 -21.73 12.32 6.94
N ALA A 168 -20.59 12.14 7.60
CA ALA A 168 -20.18 10.88 8.20
C ALA A 168 -21.12 10.43 9.34
N GLU A 169 -21.60 11.36 10.18
CA GLU A 169 -22.59 11.05 11.22
C GLU A 169 -23.94 10.64 10.60
N ARG A 170 -24.38 11.31 9.53
CA ARG A 170 -25.58 10.89 8.77
C ARG A 170 -25.39 9.52 8.13
N ALA A 171 -24.21 9.21 7.61
CA ALA A 171 -23.88 7.90 7.08
C ALA A 171 -23.93 6.82 8.18
N ALA A 172 -23.40 7.09 9.38
CA ALA A 172 -23.51 6.19 10.51
C ALA A 172 -24.97 5.87 10.86
N ARG A 173 -25.87 6.86 10.78
CA ARG A 173 -27.32 6.65 10.96
C ARG A 173 -27.95 5.84 9.82
N HIS A 174 -27.54 6.09 8.58
CA HIS A 174 -28.04 5.38 7.41
C HIS A 174 -27.64 3.90 7.42
N PHE A 175 -26.36 3.62 7.68
CA PHE A 175 -25.82 2.26 7.64
C PHE A 175 -26.06 1.46 8.93
N GLN A 176 -26.61 2.05 10.00
CA GLN A 176 -26.74 1.37 11.30
C GLN A 176 -27.47 0.02 11.22
N GLY A 177 -28.37 -0.18 10.25
CA GLY A 177 -29.09 -1.44 10.05
C GLY A 177 -28.20 -2.60 9.57
N ALA A 178 -27.09 -2.29 8.90
CA ALA A 178 -26.13 -3.27 8.40
C ALA A 178 -25.12 -3.75 9.45
N PHE A 179 -25.09 -3.12 10.63
CA PHE A 179 -24.16 -3.46 11.70
C PHE A 179 -24.85 -4.17 12.86
N ARG A 180 -24.15 -5.06 13.54
CA ARG A 180 -24.49 -5.54 14.88
C ARG A 180 -23.40 -5.10 15.86
N ILE A 181 -23.80 -4.56 17.00
CA ILE A 181 -22.85 -4.11 18.01
C ILE A 181 -23.21 -4.70 19.36
N ASP A 182 -22.32 -5.51 19.92
CA ASP A 182 -22.46 -6.05 21.26
C ASP A 182 -21.46 -5.38 22.20
N TYR A 183 -21.96 -4.86 23.32
CA TYR A 183 -21.14 -4.41 24.43
C TYR A 183 -21.00 -5.55 25.45
N GLN A 184 -19.78 -5.81 25.92
CA GLN A 184 -19.49 -6.77 26.98
C GLN A 184 -18.95 -6.09 28.23
N LEU A 185 -19.47 -6.52 29.38
CA LEU A 185 -19.02 -6.08 30.69
C LEU A 185 -17.56 -6.49 30.99
N PRO A 186 -16.80 -5.65 31.74
CA PRO A 186 -15.41 -5.94 32.10
C PRO A 186 -15.22 -7.27 32.80
N ALA A 187 -16.09 -7.60 33.77
CA ALA A 187 -15.99 -8.80 34.59
C ALA A 187 -16.17 -10.11 33.80
N GLN A 188 -16.77 -10.05 32.60
CA GLN A 188 -16.97 -11.19 31.71
C GLN A 188 -16.11 -11.09 30.43
N SER A 189 -15.37 -10.00 30.25
CA SER A 189 -14.46 -9.84 29.12
C SER A 189 -13.14 -10.56 29.39
N PRO A 190 -12.56 -11.28 28.41
CA PRO A 190 -11.23 -11.88 28.52
C PRO A 190 -10.13 -10.87 28.87
N THR A 191 -10.35 -9.60 28.54
CA THR A 191 -9.39 -8.52 28.76
C THR A 191 -9.50 -7.90 30.16
N GLY A 192 -10.57 -8.20 30.92
CA GLY A 192 -10.90 -7.49 32.15
C GLY A 192 -11.39 -6.05 31.93
N HIS A 193 -11.56 -5.62 30.68
CA HIS A 193 -12.04 -4.29 30.29
C HIS A 193 -13.36 -4.39 29.53
N SER A 194 -14.12 -3.30 29.54
CA SER A 194 -15.29 -3.16 28.67
C SER A 194 -14.88 -3.36 27.21
N THR A 195 -15.62 -4.18 26.47
CA THR A 195 -15.27 -4.54 25.08
C THR A 195 -16.48 -4.34 24.17
N LEU A 196 -16.25 -3.74 23.01
CA LEU A 196 -17.23 -3.65 21.93
C LEU A 196 -16.89 -4.67 20.85
N TYR A 197 -17.91 -5.36 20.37
CA TYR A 197 -17.85 -6.26 19.23
C TYR A 197 -18.75 -5.70 18.14
N ILE A 198 -18.15 -5.33 17.01
CA ILE A 198 -18.84 -4.68 15.90
C ILE A 198 -18.72 -5.63 14.70
N GLU A 199 -19.87 -6.12 14.24
CA GLU A 199 -20.01 -6.88 13.01
C GLU A 199 -20.66 -6.01 11.95
N GLY A 200 -20.21 -6.11 10.70
CA GLY A 200 -20.77 -5.33 9.61
C GLY A 200 -20.16 -5.66 8.25
N PRO A 201 -20.44 -4.83 7.23
CA PRO A 201 -19.96 -5.06 5.88
C PRO A 201 -18.43 -4.99 5.77
N ASP A 202 -17.84 -5.92 5.00
CA ASP A 202 -16.40 -5.96 4.71
C ASP A 202 -15.87 -4.68 4.04
N GLU A 203 -16.76 -3.97 3.34
CA GLU A 203 -16.46 -2.69 2.71
C GLU A 203 -16.11 -1.60 3.73
N LEU A 204 -16.59 -1.71 4.97
CA LEU A 204 -16.43 -0.72 6.04
C LEU A 204 -15.60 -1.24 7.22
N ILE A 205 -15.62 -2.55 7.49
CA ILE A 205 -14.83 -3.19 8.54
C ILE A 205 -13.99 -4.31 7.93
N GLU A 206 -12.70 -4.31 8.23
CA GLU A 206 -11.84 -5.40 7.79
C GLU A 206 -12.27 -6.73 8.39
N HIS A 207 -12.37 -7.75 7.54
CA HIS A 207 -12.86 -9.08 7.92
C HIS A 207 -14.31 -9.10 8.45
N GLY A 208 -15.07 -8.01 8.24
CA GLY A 208 -16.47 -7.88 8.66
C GLY A 208 -16.65 -7.82 10.19
N TYR A 209 -15.55 -7.72 10.93
CA TYR A 209 -15.54 -7.84 12.38
C TYR A 209 -14.46 -6.98 13.03
N LEU A 210 -14.84 -6.29 14.11
CA LEU A 210 -13.96 -5.50 14.95
C LEU A 210 -14.27 -5.80 16.42
N ALA A 211 -13.23 -6.13 17.19
CA ALA A 211 -13.28 -6.16 18.65
C ALA A 211 -12.35 -5.07 19.19
N GLY A 212 -12.87 -4.21 20.07
CA GLY A 212 -12.11 -3.09 20.61
C GLY A 212 -12.36 -2.88 22.10
N LEU A 213 -11.30 -2.52 22.82
CA LEU A 213 -11.44 -2.00 24.17
C LEU A 213 -12.27 -0.71 24.13
N PHE A 214 -13.15 -0.56 25.12
CA PHE A 214 -14.04 0.58 25.24
C PHE A 214 -13.89 1.23 26.60
N ASP A 215 -13.30 2.42 26.60
CA ASP A 215 -13.25 3.28 27.79
C ASP A 215 -14.65 3.83 28.05
N GLU A 216 -15.38 3.14 28.92
CA GLU A 216 -16.76 3.47 29.25
C GLU A 216 -16.84 4.84 29.96
N PRO A 217 -17.52 5.84 29.37
CA PRO A 217 -17.75 7.11 30.06
C PRO A 217 -18.64 6.90 31.30
N SER A 218 -18.44 7.74 32.32
CA SER A 218 -19.28 7.70 33.52
C SER A 218 -20.76 7.86 33.16
N GLY A 219 -21.60 6.95 33.66
CA GLY A 219 -23.04 6.94 33.42
C GLY A 219 -23.48 6.48 32.01
N TRP A 220 -22.57 5.95 31.19
CA TRP A 220 -22.90 5.53 29.83
C TRP A 220 -23.85 4.31 29.78
N ARG A 221 -23.63 3.32 30.66
CA ARG A 221 -24.47 2.12 30.83
C ARG A 221 -25.90 2.48 31.25
N GLN A 222 -26.89 1.86 30.61
CA GLN A 222 -28.29 1.98 31.05
C GLN A 222 -28.61 0.93 32.12
N LYS A 223 -29.29 1.37 33.18
CA LYS A 223 -29.83 0.47 34.23
C LYS A 223 -30.83 -0.55 33.67
N SER A 224 -31.48 -0.26 32.55
CA SER A 224 -32.45 -1.13 31.89
C SER A 224 -31.82 -2.27 31.08
N TRP A 225 -30.51 -2.27 30.87
CA TRP A 225 -29.86 -3.30 30.07
C TRP A 225 -29.95 -4.68 30.71
N ARG A 226 -30.30 -5.65 29.87
CA ARG A 226 -30.35 -7.07 30.23
C ARG A 226 -29.19 -7.76 29.53
N PHE A 227 -28.20 -8.14 30.31
CA PHE A 227 -27.03 -8.84 29.81
C PHE A 227 -27.33 -10.33 29.68
N ASN A 228 -26.79 -10.96 28.65
CA ASN A 228 -26.85 -12.42 28.50
C ASN A 228 -25.86 -13.11 29.46
N ARG A 229 -25.80 -14.45 29.40
CA ARG A 229 -24.94 -15.27 30.27
C ARG A 229 -23.44 -14.94 30.17
N VAL A 230 -23.00 -14.38 29.04
CA VAL A 230 -21.60 -13.97 28.81
C VAL A 230 -21.39 -12.48 29.03
N GLY A 231 -22.33 -11.78 29.67
CA GLY A 231 -22.21 -10.36 30.00
C GLY A 231 -22.34 -9.43 28.80
N LYS A 232 -22.92 -9.88 27.67
CA LYS A 232 -23.13 -9.08 26.46
C LYS A 232 -24.55 -8.50 26.36
N VAL A 233 -24.65 -7.32 25.74
CA VAL A 233 -25.91 -6.69 25.34
C VAL A 233 -25.75 -6.01 23.99
N GLU A 234 -26.72 -6.20 23.10
CA GLU A 234 -26.74 -5.55 21.79
C GLU A 234 -27.10 -4.06 21.95
N LEU A 235 -26.30 -3.17 21.36
CA LEU A 235 -26.54 -1.73 21.37
C LEU A 235 -27.55 -1.33 20.29
N ARG A 236 -28.42 -0.38 20.64
CA ARG A 236 -29.48 0.14 19.75
C ARG A 236 -29.60 1.66 19.81
N GLY A 237 -30.28 2.22 18.81
CA GLY A 237 -30.59 3.66 18.73
C GLY A 237 -29.34 4.54 18.74
N GLN A 238 -29.42 5.69 19.41
CA GLN A 238 -28.38 6.72 19.37
C GLN A 238 -27.01 6.24 19.89
N ARG A 239 -26.96 5.30 20.85
CA ARG A 239 -25.68 4.73 21.30
C ARG A 239 -25.01 3.92 20.20
N LYS A 240 -25.77 3.12 19.45
CA LYS A 240 -25.26 2.36 18.30
C LYS A 240 -24.65 3.31 17.26
N VAL A 241 -25.40 4.36 16.90
CA VAL A 241 -24.94 5.40 15.96
C VAL A 241 -23.67 6.07 16.44
N GLY A 242 -23.61 6.50 17.71
CA GLY A 242 -22.43 7.13 18.28
C GLY A 242 -21.19 6.22 18.28
N ILE A 243 -21.37 4.93 18.56
CA ILE A 243 -20.28 3.94 18.44
C ILE A 243 -19.84 3.75 16.99
N LEU A 244 -20.78 3.61 16.04
CA LEU A 244 -20.43 3.51 14.62
C LEU A 244 -19.65 4.72 14.13
N TYR A 245 -20.11 5.92 14.50
CA TYR A 245 -19.41 7.16 14.17
C TYR A 245 -17.98 7.11 14.70
N LYS A 246 -17.80 6.94 16.01
CA LYS A 246 -16.48 6.98 16.65
C LYS A 246 -15.50 5.91 16.14
N TYR A 247 -15.96 4.69 15.86
CA TYR A 247 -15.07 3.57 15.54
C TYR A 247 -14.87 3.32 14.04
N ILE A 248 -15.72 3.89 13.17
CA ILE A 248 -15.69 3.62 11.73
C ILE A 248 -15.71 4.94 10.95
N PHE A 249 -16.77 5.72 11.10
CA PHE A 249 -17.03 6.84 10.19
C PHE A 249 -16.21 8.10 10.49
N GLU A 250 -15.80 8.32 11.74
CA GLU A 250 -14.92 9.43 12.13
C GLU A 250 -13.58 9.33 11.42
N LYS A 251 -12.97 8.14 11.37
CA LYS A 251 -11.71 7.94 10.65
C LYS A 251 -11.84 8.17 9.14
N ILE A 252 -12.95 7.74 8.54
CA ILE A 252 -13.22 7.98 7.13
C ILE A 252 -13.38 9.49 6.87
N ALA A 253 -14.01 10.22 7.80
CA ALA A 253 -14.13 11.68 7.73
C ALA A 253 -12.78 12.39 7.87
N ASP A 254 -11.96 11.99 8.85
CA ASP A 254 -10.61 12.53 9.07
C ASP A 254 -9.73 12.35 7.81
N ASP A 255 -9.75 11.16 7.22
CA ASP A 255 -8.99 10.87 6.01
C ASP A 255 -9.51 11.66 4.80
N THR A 256 -10.83 11.78 4.67
CA THR A 256 -11.48 12.56 3.61
C THR A 256 -11.12 14.04 3.72
N THR A 257 -11.23 14.63 4.91
CA THR A 257 -10.90 16.04 5.15
C THR A 257 -9.43 16.32 4.91
N PHE A 258 -8.54 15.43 5.37
CA PHE A 258 -7.11 15.54 5.10
C PHE A 258 -6.81 15.48 3.60
N TYR A 259 -7.42 14.55 2.86
CA TYR A 259 -7.25 14.48 1.41
C TYR A 259 -7.73 15.75 0.70
N LEU A 260 -8.89 16.27 1.06
CA LEU A 260 -9.44 17.51 0.48
C LEU A 260 -8.56 18.72 0.78
N ALA A 261 -8.01 18.81 2.00
CA ALA A 261 -7.18 19.92 2.43
C ALA A 261 -5.74 19.86 1.91
N PHE A 262 -5.13 18.67 1.88
CA PHE A 262 -3.72 18.46 1.61
C PHE A 262 -3.51 17.69 0.29
N GLY A 263 -4.10 16.50 0.15
CA GLY A 263 -3.89 15.63 -1.02
C GLY A 263 -4.18 16.32 -2.35
N ARG A 264 -5.30 17.06 -2.44
CA ARG A 264 -5.65 17.83 -3.65
C ARG A 264 -4.65 18.93 -4.00
N GLN A 265 -4.07 19.60 -3.01
CA GLN A 265 -3.09 20.68 -3.24
C GLN A 265 -1.76 20.16 -3.81
N HIS A 266 -1.53 18.85 -3.75
CA HIS A 266 -0.37 18.20 -4.30
C HIS A 266 -0.71 17.30 -5.50
N SER A 267 -1.85 17.54 -6.16
CA SER A 267 -2.30 16.79 -7.34
C SER A 267 -2.28 15.28 -7.14
N ALA A 268 -2.56 14.82 -5.91
CA ALA A 268 -2.59 13.42 -5.55
C ALA A 268 -3.99 12.83 -5.67
N ARG A 269 -4.08 11.55 -6.04
CA ARG A 269 -5.30 10.74 -6.06
C ARG A 269 -5.48 10.00 -4.75
N TYR A 270 -6.73 9.80 -4.31
CA TYR A 270 -6.99 9.00 -3.12
C TYR A 270 -6.91 7.51 -3.47
N LEU A 271 -5.98 6.77 -2.85
CA LEU A 271 -5.78 5.34 -3.09
C LEU A 271 -6.37 4.55 -1.92
N SER A 272 -7.30 3.63 -2.21
CA SER A 272 -7.93 2.77 -1.21
C SER A 272 -8.18 1.36 -1.77
N ASP A 273 -8.06 0.35 -0.91
CA ASP A 273 -8.44 -1.05 -1.13
C ASP A 273 -9.87 -1.37 -0.64
N ARG A 274 -10.56 -0.43 -0.01
CA ARG A 274 -11.90 -0.61 0.55
C ARG A 274 -12.92 0.40 -0.01
N PRO A 275 -13.98 -0.07 -0.71
CA PRO A 275 -15.00 0.82 -1.27
C PRO A 275 -15.68 1.72 -0.23
N GLY A 276 -15.85 1.23 0.99
CA GLY A 276 -16.50 2.00 2.06
C GLY A 276 -15.68 3.17 2.58
N GLU A 277 -14.42 3.38 2.14
CA GLU A 277 -13.64 4.57 2.49
C GLU A 277 -13.80 5.72 1.50
N THR A 278 -14.39 5.47 0.31
CA THR A 278 -14.49 6.51 -0.74
C THR A 278 -15.87 7.16 -0.81
N PHE A 279 -16.88 6.62 -0.14
CA PHE A 279 -18.26 7.10 -0.30
C PHE A 279 -18.44 8.60 0.05
N LEU A 280 -17.68 9.14 1.00
CA LEU A 280 -17.73 10.58 1.31
C LEU A 280 -17.13 11.40 0.19
N LEU A 281 -16.02 10.95 -0.41
CA LEU A 281 -15.44 11.61 -1.58
C LEU A 281 -16.42 11.57 -2.75
N ASP A 282 -17.01 10.41 -3.03
CA ASP A 282 -18.00 10.23 -4.10
C ASP A 282 -19.23 11.15 -3.91
N ALA A 283 -19.60 11.44 -2.67
CA ALA A 283 -20.73 12.33 -2.35
C ALA A 283 -20.36 13.83 -2.37
N LEU A 284 -19.08 14.18 -2.23
CA LEU A 284 -18.61 15.55 -2.09
C LEU A 284 -17.94 16.11 -3.35
N THR A 285 -17.47 15.23 -4.23
CA THR A 285 -16.87 15.62 -5.50
C THR A 285 -17.85 15.31 -6.62
N ASP A 286 -18.36 16.35 -7.29
CA ASP A 286 -19.07 16.24 -8.59
C ASP A 286 -18.16 15.74 -9.72
N ASP A 287 -16.89 15.50 -9.41
CA ASP A 287 -15.85 15.04 -10.30
C ASP A 287 -15.97 13.51 -10.47
N GLU A 288 -16.94 13.09 -11.29
CA GLU A 288 -17.13 11.70 -11.72
C GLU A 288 -15.84 11.08 -12.26
N GLU A 289 -14.92 11.91 -12.79
CA GLU A 289 -13.62 11.48 -13.31
C GLU A 289 -12.66 11.10 -12.17
N VAL A 290 -12.59 11.85 -11.07
CA VAL A 290 -11.71 11.52 -9.93
C VAL A 290 -12.21 10.30 -9.14
N ALA A 291 -13.53 10.18 -8.92
CA ALA A 291 -14.13 9.07 -8.18
C ALA A 291 -14.06 7.74 -8.95
N ALA A 292 -14.41 7.73 -10.24
CA ALA A 292 -14.36 6.54 -11.09
C ALA A 292 -12.92 6.08 -11.37
N ASN A 293 -11.99 7.02 -11.49
CA ASN A 293 -10.58 6.72 -11.77
C ASN A 293 -9.91 6.00 -10.60
N ASN A 294 -10.13 6.42 -9.35
CA ASN A 294 -9.35 5.91 -8.22
C ASN A 294 -9.61 4.43 -7.92
N GLN A 295 -10.88 4.00 -7.93
CA GLN A 295 -11.25 2.62 -7.67
C GLN A 295 -10.96 1.70 -8.87
N SER A 296 -11.21 2.18 -10.09
CA SER A 296 -10.94 1.42 -11.32
C SER A 296 -9.44 1.25 -11.56
N LEU A 297 -8.63 2.27 -11.29
CA LEU A 297 -7.17 2.19 -11.34
C LEU A 297 -6.62 1.25 -10.27
N HIS A 298 -7.05 1.40 -9.02
CA HIS A 298 -6.64 0.47 -7.97
C HIS A 298 -7.02 -0.98 -8.34
N ALA A 299 -8.28 -1.24 -8.72
CA ALA A 299 -8.73 -2.57 -9.10
C ALA A 299 -7.92 -3.14 -10.28
N SER A 300 -7.61 -2.31 -11.29
CA SER A 300 -6.83 -2.72 -12.47
C SER A 300 -5.37 -3.05 -12.16
N LEU A 301 -4.73 -2.22 -11.35
CA LEU A 301 -3.32 -2.39 -11.01
C LEU A 301 -3.13 -3.48 -9.94
N THR A 302 -4.14 -3.72 -9.10
CA THR A 302 -4.14 -4.79 -8.09
C THR A 302 -4.11 -6.19 -8.72
N HIS A 303 -4.66 -6.37 -9.92
CA HIS A 303 -4.63 -7.68 -10.59
C HIS A 303 -3.25 -8.12 -11.07
N LEU A 304 -2.31 -7.19 -11.20
CA LEU A 304 -0.93 -7.46 -11.61
C LEU A 304 -0.03 -7.88 -10.43
N LEU A 305 -0.39 -7.50 -9.20
CA LEU A 305 0.37 -7.78 -7.98
C LEU A 305 0.48 -9.28 -7.63
N PRO A 306 -0.56 -10.12 -7.76
CA PRO A 306 -0.48 -11.56 -7.51
C PRO A 306 0.54 -12.30 -8.39
N LEU A 307 0.89 -11.75 -9.56
CA LEU A 307 1.81 -12.38 -10.51
C LEU A 307 3.29 -12.17 -10.14
N LEU A 308 3.58 -11.26 -9.21
CA LEU A 308 4.94 -10.82 -8.88
C LEU A 308 5.48 -11.51 -7.62
N GLY A 309 4.72 -12.45 -7.05
CA GLY A 309 5.09 -13.19 -5.84
C GLY A 309 5.33 -12.27 -4.63
N ASP A 310 5.90 -12.84 -3.57
CA ASP A 310 6.33 -12.09 -2.40
C ASP A 310 7.69 -11.41 -2.61
N LEU A 311 7.96 -10.88 -3.82
CA LEU A 311 9.22 -10.22 -4.12
C LEU A 311 9.52 -9.10 -3.12
N PRO A 312 10.76 -9.03 -2.60
CA PRO A 312 11.16 -7.95 -1.71
C PRO A 312 11.04 -6.59 -2.40
N ILE A 313 10.57 -5.58 -1.66
CA ILE A 313 10.43 -4.20 -2.17
C ILE A 313 11.76 -3.66 -2.72
N ALA A 314 12.88 -3.99 -2.08
CA ALA A 314 14.21 -3.60 -2.54
C ALA A 314 14.55 -4.17 -3.93
N THR A 315 14.14 -5.41 -4.22
CA THR A 315 14.33 -6.04 -5.53
C THR A 315 13.51 -5.32 -6.60
N LEU A 316 12.24 -4.99 -6.32
CA LEU A 316 11.41 -4.21 -7.24
C LEU A 316 12.01 -2.84 -7.54
N LEU A 317 12.56 -2.17 -6.52
CA LEU A 317 13.25 -0.89 -6.69
C LEU A 317 14.53 -0.99 -7.52
N ARG A 318 15.30 -2.07 -7.36
CA ARG A 318 16.46 -2.35 -8.19
C ARG A 318 16.06 -2.50 -9.66
N ILE A 319 15.08 -3.36 -9.95
CA ILE A 319 14.59 -3.58 -11.33
C ILE A 319 14.06 -2.28 -11.92
N ARG A 320 13.30 -1.49 -11.15
CA ARG A 320 12.81 -0.17 -11.59
C ARG A 320 13.93 0.80 -11.96
N ARG A 321 15.10 0.73 -11.30
CA ARG A 321 16.26 1.57 -11.61
C ARG A 321 17.03 1.05 -12.82
N GLU A 322 17.27 -0.27 -12.87
CA GLU A 322 18.01 -0.94 -13.95
C GLU A 322 17.25 -0.88 -15.29
N GLU A 323 15.92 -1.08 -15.25
CA GLU A 323 15.05 -1.18 -16.41
C GLU A 323 14.18 0.09 -16.59
N ARG A 324 14.76 1.27 -16.32
CA ARG A 324 14.02 2.53 -16.22
C ARG A 324 13.20 2.86 -17.47
N ASP A 325 13.77 2.70 -18.66
CA ASP A 325 13.08 3.07 -19.91
C ASP A 325 11.91 2.11 -20.20
N SER A 326 12.12 0.82 -19.93
CA SER A 326 11.08 -0.22 -20.02
C SER A 326 9.96 0.02 -19.01
N PHE A 327 10.31 0.48 -17.80
CA PHE A 327 9.34 0.86 -16.78
C PHE A 327 8.49 2.07 -17.20
N ILE A 328 9.09 3.07 -17.84
CA ILE A 328 8.37 4.25 -18.35
C ILE A 328 7.40 3.84 -19.47
N ARG A 329 7.84 3.02 -20.43
CA ARG A 329 6.99 2.48 -21.50
C ARG A 329 5.83 1.66 -20.94
N TYR A 330 6.12 0.77 -20.00
CA TYR A 330 5.12 -0.04 -19.31
C TYR A 330 4.02 0.82 -18.69
N ARG A 331 4.40 1.87 -17.95
CA ARG A 331 3.43 2.76 -17.32
C ARG A 331 2.61 3.56 -18.33
N ALA A 332 3.23 4.01 -19.41
CA ALA A 332 2.51 4.68 -20.50
C ALA A 332 1.48 3.75 -21.17
N ALA A 333 1.84 2.50 -21.45
CA ALA A 333 0.93 1.50 -22.02
C ALA A 333 -0.24 1.20 -21.07
N VAL A 334 0.04 1.04 -19.77
CA VAL A 334 -0.99 0.84 -18.74
C VAL A 334 -1.92 2.05 -18.66
N GLN A 335 -1.38 3.27 -18.66
CA GLN A 335 -2.19 4.50 -18.66
C GLN A 335 -3.11 4.58 -19.89
N GLN A 336 -2.59 4.32 -21.09
CA GLN A 336 -3.38 4.33 -22.32
C GLN A 336 -4.51 3.30 -22.30
N LEU A 337 -4.24 2.08 -21.80
CA LEU A 337 -5.27 1.06 -21.61
C LEU A 337 -6.37 1.57 -20.69
N LEU A 338 -6.00 2.21 -19.58
CA LEU A 338 -6.95 2.74 -18.60
C LEU A 338 -7.79 3.89 -19.16
N GLU A 339 -7.16 4.87 -19.82
CA GLU A 339 -7.86 6.00 -20.47
C GLU A 339 -8.87 5.51 -21.51
N ASN A 340 -8.51 4.49 -22.31
CA ASN A 340 -9.41 3.90 -23.30
C ASN A 340 -10.65 3.25 -22.68
N ILE A 341 -10.54 2.69 -21.47
CA ILE A 341 -11.66 2.08 -20.77
C ILE A 341 -12.57 3.16 -20.17
N LEU A 342 -11.97 4.15 -19.52
CA LEU A 342 -12.68 5.24 -18.86
C LEU A 342 -13.49 6.06 -19.87
N ARG A 343 -12.98 6.23 -21.09
CA ARG A 343 -13.73 6.82 -22.21
C ARG A 343 -14.93 6.00 -22.66
N LYS A 344 -14.90 4.66 -22.50
CA LYS A 344 -15.96 3.75 -22.92
C LYS A 344 -17.03 3.50 -21.86
N LYS A 345 -16.66 3.52 -20.56
CA LYS A 345 -17.58 3.28 -19.44
C LYS A 345 -17.18 4.09 -18.21
N LYS A 346 -18.16 4.74 -17.58
CA LYS A 346 -17.98 5.52 -16.34
C LYS A 346 -17.66 4.66 -15.10
N ARG A 347 -17.98 3.36 -15.12
CA ARG A 347 -17.64 2.41 -14.05
C ARG A 347 -17.24 1.09 -14.67
N VAL A 348 -16.12 0.55 -14.23
CA VAL A 348 -15.55 -0.70 -14.76
C VAL A 348 -15.71 -1.79 -13.70
N ALA A 349 -16.38 -2.88 -14.04
CA ALA A 349 -16.49 -4.00 -13.11
C ALA A 349 -15.15 -4.75 -13.01
N LYS A 350 -14.87 -5.33 -11.84
CA LYS A 350 -13.66 -6.15 -11.60
C LYS A 350 -13.42 -7.23 -12.66
N ARG A 351 -14.49 -7.85 -13.18
CA ARG A 351 -14.41 -8.88 -14.22
C ARG A 351 -13.94 -8.34 -15.57
N GLU A 352 -14.41 -7.16 -15.96
CA GLU A 352 -14.04 -6.52 -17.24
C GLU A 352 -12.56 -6.11 -17.23
N ILE A 353 -12.06 -5.67 -16.08
CA ILE A 353 -10.64 -5.40 -15.86
C ILE A 353 -9.78 -6.68 -16.01
N GLN A 354 -10.27 -7.81 -15.46
CA GLN A 354 -9.59 -9.10 -15.61
C GLN A 354 -9.57 -9.58 -17.07
N GLU A 355 -10.67 -9.40 -17.79
CA GLU A 355 -10.74 -9.69 -19.23
C GLU A 355 -9.72 -8.82 -19.98
N LEU A 356 -9.62 -7.54 -19.65
CA LEU A 356 -8.68 -6.63 -20.29
C LEU A 356 -7.21 -7.01 -20.10
N TYR A 357 -6.86 -7.46 -18.89
CA TYR A 357 -5.54 -8.02 -18.62
C TYR A 357 -5.27 -9.25 -19.51
N LYS A 358 -6.22 -10.19 -19.57
CA LYS A 358 -6.12 -11.40 -20.39
C LYS A 358 -6.07 -11.12 -21.89
N GLU A 359 -6.70 -10.05 -22.34
CA GLU A 359 -6.78 -9.68 -23.76
C GLU A 359 -5.58 -8.88 -24.25
N ASN A 360 -4.98 -8.04 -23.39
CA ASN A 360 -3.96 -7.07 -23.83
C ASN A 360 -2.58 -7.31 -23.24
N ILE A 361 -2.48 -7.71 -21.96
CA ILE A 361 -1.18 -7.81 -21.26
C ILE A 361 -0.67 -9.25 -21.27
N GLU A 362 -1.53 -10.22 -20.96
CA GLU A 362 -1.15 -11.65 -20.94
C GLU A 362 -0.61 -12.17 -22.28
N PRO A 363 -1.20 -11.83 -23.46
CA PRO A 363 -0.70 -12.31 -24.75
C PRO A 363 0.68 -11.75 -25.08
N GLU A 364 0.94 -10.48 -24.78
CA GLU A 364 2.26 -9.85 -24.94
C GLU A 364 3.31 -10.50 -24.05
N LEU A 365 2.96 -10.80 -22.80
CA LEU A 365 3.85 -11.54 -21.89
C LEU A 365 4.15 -12.96 -22.39
N LEU A 366 3.14 -13.67 -22.89
CA LEU A 366 3.31 -15.00 -23.48
C LEU A 366 4.14 -14.95 -24.77
N HIS A 367 3.93 -13.94 -25.61
CA HIS A 367 4.69 -13.71 -26.83
C HIS A 367 6.17 -13.49 -26.49
N MET A 368 6.49 -12.56 -25.60
CA MET A 368 7.86 -12.31 -25.14
C MET A 368 8.52 -13.55 -24.53
N ARG A 369 7.79 -14.32 -23.71
CA ARG A 369 8.28 -15.59 -23.15
C ARG A 369 8.60 -16.58 -24.28
N SER A 370 7.77 -16.63 -25.30
CA SER A 370 7.98 -17.50 -26.46
C SER A 370 9.18 -17.07 -27.31
N GLU A 371 9.37 -15.77 -27.53
CA GLU A 371 10.54 -15.21 -28.24
C GLU A 371 11.83 -15.50 -27.48
N LEU A 372 11.85 -15.28 -26.16
CA LEU A 372 12.99 -15.65 -25.32
C LEU A 372 13.29 -17.16 -25.38
N LYS A 373 12.25 -18.01 -25.38
CA LYS A 373 12.42 -19.46 -25.47
C LYS A 373 12.91 -19.89 -26.85
N GLN A 374 12.43 -19.27 -27.93
CA GLN A 374 12.88 -19.52 -29.28
C GLN A 374 14.33 -19.06 -29.47
N GLU A 375 14.70 -17.91 -28.93
CA GLU A 375 16.08 -17.41 -29.00
C GLU A 375 17.02 -18.26 -28.16
N ARG A 376 16.62 -18.71 -26.96
CA ARG A 376 17.39 -19.73 -26.22
C ARG A 376 17.55 -21.02 -27.00
N ARG A 377 16.51 -21.48 -27.70
CA ARG A 377 16.59 -22.65 -28.60
C ARG A 377 17.50 -22.41 -29.80
N ARG A 378 17.52 -21.21 -30.37
CA ARG A 378 18.41 -20.82 -31.47
C ARG A 378 19.86 -20.73 -30.98
N GLN A 379 20.11 -20.10 -29.84
CA GLN A 379 21.43 -20.02 -29.21
C GLN A 379 21.94 -21.41 -28.82
N THR A 380 21.14 -22.24 -28.15
CA THR A 380 21.53 -23.64 -27.84
C THR A 380 21.79 -24.47 -29.09
N ARG A 381 21.00 -24.29 -30.17
CA ARG A 381 21.28 -24.95 -31.46
C ARG A 381 22.54 -24.42 -32.15
N ARG A 382 22.86 -23.13 -32.04
CA ARG A 382 24.12 -22.54 -32.50
C ARG A 382 25.32 -23.06 -31.70
N ILE A 383 25.16 -23.25 -30.40
CA ILE A 383 26.17 -23.85 -29.50
C ILE A 383 26.39 -25.33 -29.81
N VAL A 384 25.35 -26.09 -30.15
CA VAL A 384 25.46 -27.50 -30.57
C VAL A 384 26.12 -27.64 -31.96
N GLY A 385 26.11 -26.60 -32.79
CA GLY A 385 26.77 -26.56 -34.11
C GLY A 385 28.21 -26.04 -34.12
N GLY A 386 28.74 -25.53 -33.00
CA GLY A 386 30.09 -24.96 -32.97
C GLY A 386 30.59 -24.64 -31.56
N VAL A 387 31.51 -25.49 -31.08
CA VAL A 387 32.49 -25.28 -29.99
C VAL A 387 31.97 -24.70 -28.67
N ALA A 388 32.05 -25.52 -27.62
CA ALA A 388 31.73 -25.27 -26.22
C ALA A 388 32.02 -23.83 -25.72
N SER A 389 30.95 -23.04 -25.56
CA SER A 389 30.94 -21.81 -24.78
C SER A 389 30.12 -22.05 -23.50
N LEU A 390 30.78 -21.97 -22.35
CA LEU A 390 30.17 -22.04 -21.02
C LEU A 390 29.10 -20.95 -20.87
N ALA A 391 27.83 -21.36 -20.84
CA ALA A 391 26.72 -20.46 -20.58
C ALA A 391 26.61 -20.20 -19.07
N ALA A 392 26.56 -18.93 -18.68
CA ALA A 392 26.10 -18.53 -17.36
C ALA A 392 24.63 -18.93 -17.21
N SER A 393 24.38 -20.01 -16.49
CA SER A 393 23.04 -20.52 -16.23
C SER A 393 22.30 -19.60 -15.26
N VAL A 394 21.39 -18.78 -15.78
CA VAL A 394 20.25 -18.26 -14.99
C VAL A 394 19.27 -19.42 -14.85
N ALA A 395 19.25 -20.03 -13.67
CA ALA A 395 18.37 -21.15 -13.35
C ALA A 395 16.91 -20.69 -13.37
N MET A 396 16.13 -21.19 -14.34
CA MET A 396 14.66 -21.09 -14.34
C MET A 396 14.08 -22.46 -14.03
N GLY A 397 13.50 -22.59 -12.84
CA GLY A 397 12.72 -23.74 -12.41
C GLY A 397 11.29 -23.65 -12.94
N VAL A 398 10.84 -24.72 -13.58
CA VAL A 398 9.55 -24.91 -14.27
C VAL A 398 8.41 -25.18 -13.28
N PHE A 399 7.23 -24.62 -13.52
CA PHE A 399 5.95 -25.28 -13.18
C PHE A 399 5.23 -25.65 -14.51
N GLY A 400 4.92 -26.91 -14.83
CA GLY A 400 4.96 -28.11 -13.99
C GLY A 400 5.13 -29.45 -14.74
N GLY A 401 5.35 -30.50 -13.93
CA GLY A 401 5.54 -31.91 -14.31
C GLY A 401 7.01 -32.37 -14.21
N PRO A 402 7.32 -33.56 -13.61
CA PRO A 402 8.70 -33.97 -13.33
C PRO A 402 9.34 -34.63 -14.56
N ILE A 403 10.51 -34.15 -15.00
CA ILE A 403 11.37 -34.81 -15.99
C ILE A 403 12.85 -34.65 -15.55
N PRO A 404 13.72 -35.66 -15.74
CA PRO A 404 14.84 -35.96 -14.84
C PRO A 404 16.06 -35.07 -15.01
N VAL A 405 16.75 -34.90 -13.89
CA VAL A 405 18.11 -34.36 -13.76
C VAL A 405 19.08 -35.25 -14.54
N LEU A 406 19.62 -34.74 -15.64
CA LEU A 406 20.90 -35.19 -16.20
C LEU A 406 21.97 -34.17 -15.80
N ALA A 407 22.46 -34.31 -14.57
CA ALA A 407 23.69 -33.69 -14.11
C ALA A 407 24.65 -34.81 -13.75
N ASN A 408 25.65 -35.03 -14.61
CA ASN A 408 27.02 -35.46 -14.26
C ASN A 408 27.73 -36.00 -15.51
N ALA A 409 28.42 -35.12 -16.24
CA ALA A 409 29.63 -35.48 -16.96
C ALA A 409 30.40 -34.23 -17.37
N ALA A 410 31.71 -34.25 -17.08
CA ALA A 410 32.76 -33.40 -17.65
C ALA A 410 32.92 -31.96 -17.12
N ILE A 411 33.42 -31.85 -15.89
CA ILE A 411 34.40 -30.80 -15.55
C ILE A 411 35.68 -31.50 -15.05
N THR A 412 36.48 -32.00 -15.99
CA THR A 412 37.90 -32.27 -15.78
C THR A 412 38.64 -32.08 -17.10
N GLY A 413 39.47 -31.04 -17.17
CA GLY A 413 40.67 -31.01 -18.00
C GLY A 413 40.67 -30.09 -19.23
N ALA A 414 41.62 -29.14 -19.20
CA ALA A 414 42.38 -28.58 -20.33
C ALA A 414 42.16 -27.08 -20.69
N SER A 415 42.95 -26.25 -20.01
CA SER A 415 43.86 -25.21 -20.56
C SER A 415 43.34 -24.08 -21.46
N ALA A 416 43.41 -22.89 -20.86
CA ALA A 416 43.51 -21.53 -21.39
C ALA A 416 44.25 -21.33 -22.74
N MET A 417 43.63 -20.55 -23.64
CA MET A 417 44.24 -19.39 -24.34
C MET A 417 43.33 -18.65 -25.36
N VAL A 418 42.06 -19.03 -25.56
CA VAL A 418 41.15 -18.39 -26.56
C VAL A 418 39.92 -17.68 -25.94
N GLY A 419 39.77 -17.71 -24.60
CA GLY A 419 38.52 -17.36 -23.91
C GLY A 419 38.10 -15.88 -23.88
N GLY A 420 39.00 -14.92 -24.10
CA GLY A 420 38.69 -13.49 -23.91
C GLY A 420 37.80 -12.86 -24.99
N ARG A 421 37.93 -13.26 -26.25
CA ARG A 421 37.18 -12.66 -27.38
C ARG A 421 35.80 -13.29 -27.61
N LEU A 422 35.61 -14.55 -27.21
CA LEU A 422 34.34 -15.26 -27.39
C LEU A 422 33.37 -15.00 -26.23
N LEU A 423 33.88 -14.77 -25.01
CA LEU A 423 33.07 -14.29 -23.89
C LEU A 423 32.56 -12.87 -24.12
N ALA A 424 33.39 -11.99 -24.71
CA ALA A 424 32.96 -10.65 -25.11
C ALA A 424 31.84 -10.70 -26.16
N LYS A 425 31.97 -11.54 -27.20
CA LYS A 425 30.94 -11.69 -28.24
C LYS A 425 29.63 -12.33 -27.76
N ALA A 426 29.70 -13.34 -26.89
CA ALA A 426 28.49 -13.97 -26.34
C ALA A 426 27.78 -13.05 -25.33
N ALA A 427 28.55 -12.27 -24.55
CA ALA A 427 28.00 -11.20 -23.72
C ALA A 427 27.42 -10.07 -24.57
N GLU A 428 28.10 -9.67 -25.65
CA GLU A 428 27.62 -8.69 -26.64
C GLU A 428 26.33 -9.16 -27.32
N GLU A 429 26.22 -10.41 -27.78
CA GLU A 429 25.00 -10.93 -28.43
C GLU A 429 23.81 -11.06 -27.45
N VAL A 430 24.06 -11.43 -26.19
CA VAL A 430 23.01 -11.43 -25.14
C VAL A 430 22.60 -10.00 -24.77
N CYS A 431 23.55 -9.06 -24.73
CA CYS A 431 23.30 -7.64 -24.54
C CYS A 431 22.58 -7.00 -25.73
N GLU A 432 22.89 -7.37 -26.98
CA GLU A 432 22.27 -6.87 -28.21
C GLU A 432 20.83 -7.38 -28.37
N HIS A 433 20.54 -8.64 -28.02
CA HIS A 433 19.17 -9.16 -28.07
C HIS A 433 18.32 -8.73 -26.88
N GLY A 434 18.90 -8.66 -25.68
CA GLY A 434 18.25 -8.10 -24.50
C GLY A 434 17.89 -6.63 -24.68
N SER A 435 18.79 -5.83 -25.25
CA SER A 435 18.54 -4.43 -25.59
C SER A 435 17.51 -4.27 -26.73
N ASN A 436 17.53 -5.14 -27.75
CA ASN A 436 16.50 -5.15 -28.80
C ASN A 436 15.11 -5.55 -28.28
N LEU A 437 15.00 -6.53 -27.38
CA LEU A 437 13.71 -6.94 -26.81
C LEU A 437 13.16 -5.87 -25.86
N SER A 438 14.04 -5.32 -25.01
CA SER A 438 13.75 -4.21 -24.11
C SER A 438 13.24 -2.99 -24.89
N ALA A 439 13.90 -2.64 -26.01
CA ALA A 439 13.52 -1.50 -26.84
C ALA A 439 12.22 -1.70 -27.66
N LYS A 440 11.82 -2.95 -27.92
CA LYS A 440 10.68 -3.28 -28.80
C LYS A 440 9.37 -3.58 -28.09
N ASN A 441 9.38 -3.83 -26.77
CA ASN A 441 8.17 -4.24 -26.06
C ASN A 441 7.90 -3.37 -24.81
N ASP A 442 6.69 -2.83 -24.74
CA ASP A 442 6.26 -1.95 -23.65
C ASP A 442 6.11 -2.70 -22.31
N PHE A 443 5.95 -4.02 -22.32
CA PHE A 443 5.76 -4.85 -21.13
C PHE A 443 7.04 -5.56 -20.67
N TYR A 444 8.21 -5.25 -21.25
CA TYR A 444 9.49 -5.88 -20.88
C TYR A 444 9.81 -5.75 -19.39
N PHE A 445 9.41 -4.64 -18.76
CA PHE A 445 9.56 -4.45 -17.32
C PHE A 445 8.89 -5.58 -16.51
N LEU A 446 7.64 -5.95 -16.85
CA LEU A 446 6.92 -7.03 -16.17
C LEU A 446 7.59 -8.39 -16.37
N LEU A 447 8.20 -8.62 -17.53
CA LEU A 447 8.96 -9.83 -17.80
C LEU A 447 10.18 -9.94 -16.88
N ARG A 448 10.92 -8.84 -16.68
CA ARG A 448 12.08 -8.82 -15.76
C ARG A 448 11.67 -9.04 -14.31
N VAL A 449 10.56 -8.43 -13.88
CA VAL A 449 10.01 -8.68 -12.54
C VAL A 449 9.58 -10.14 -12.37
N ALA A 450 8.90 -10.72 -13.36
CA ALA A 450 8.49 -12.13 -13.31
C ALA A 450 9.69 -13.08 -13.24
N GLN A 451 10.78 -12.79 -13.96
CA GLN A 451 12.01 -13.60 -13.91
C GLN A 451 12.66 -13.59 -12.52
N GLU A 452 12.68 -12.45 -11.84
CA GLU A 452 13.23 -12.33 -10.49
C GLU A 452 12.35 -13.03 -9.46
N ALA A 453 11.03 -12.99 -9.63
CA ALA A 453 10.10 -13.73 -8.78
C ALA A 453 10.26 -15.26 -8.89
N GLU A 454 10.72 -15.77 -10.05
CA GLU A 454 11.00 -17.20 -10.25
C GLU A 454 12.33 -17.66 -9.62
N MET A 455 13.25 -16.72 -9.33
CA MET A 455 14.56 -17.02 -8.75
C MET A 455 14.60 -16.88 -7.22
N ALA A 456 13.61 -16.18 -6.64
CA ALA A 456 13.43 -16.00 -5.21
C ALA A 456 12.64 -17.18 -4.60
#